data_AF-P76509-F1
#
_entry.id   AF-P76509-F1
#
_cell.length_a   1.000
_cell.length_b   1.000
_cell.length_c   1.000
_cell.angle_alpha   90.00
_cell.angle_beta   90.00
_cell.angle_gamma   90.00
#
_symmetry.space_group_name_H-M   'P 1'
#
loop_
_entity.id
_entity.type
_entity.pdbx_description
1 polymer ?
#
loop_
_entity_poly.entity_id
_entity_poly.type
_entity_poly.pdbx_seq_one_letter_code
_entity_poly.pdbx_strand_id
1 'polypeptide(L)'
;MSNKYCQALVELRNKPAHELKEVGDQWRTPDNIFWGINTLFGPFVLDLFTDGDNAKCAAYYTAEDNALAHDWSERLAELKGAAFGNPPYPW
;
A
#
# COMPACT_ATOMS: atom_id res chain seq x y z
N MET A 1 16.85 -3.87 -12.42
CA MET A 1 17.16 -2.42 -12.33
C MET A 1 16.90 -2.01 -10.90
N SER A 2 17.82 -1.29 -10.26
CA SER A 2 17.57 -0.79 -8.91
C SER A 2 16.53 0.33 -8.98
N ASN A 3 15.33 0.09 -8.43
CA ASN A 3 14.33 1.15 -8.33
C ASN A 3 14.88 2.17 -7.33
N LYS A 4 15.29 3.34 -7.83
CA LYS A 4 15.87 4.41 -7.00
C LYS A 4 14.94 4.81 -5.86
N TYR A 5 13.63 4.75 -6.07
CA TYR A 5 12.65 5.03 -5.03
C TYR A 5 12.69 3.98 -3.92
N CYS A 6 12.67 2.69 -4.26
CA CYS A 6 12.82 1.60 -3.28
C CYS A 6 14.13 1.73 -2.48
N GLN A 7 15.24 2.07 -3.14
CA GLN A 7 16.52 2.31 -2.46
C GLN A 7 16.41 3.46 -1.45
N ALA A 8 15.83 4.59 -1.87
CA ALA A 8 15.63 5.74 -0.99
C ALA A 8 14.70 5.41 0.19
N LEU A 9 13.66 4.59 -0.04
CA LEU A 9 12.78 4.11 1.03
C LEU A 9 13.54 3.23 2.04
N VAL A 10 14.37 2.29 1.57
CA VAL A 10 15.18 1.42 2.43
C VAL A 10 16.21 2.25 3.22
N GLU A 11 16.93 3.15 2.57
CA GLU A 11 17.87 4.06 3.22
C GLU A 11 17.16 4.92 4.28
N LEU A 12 15.96 5.42 3.96
CA LEU A 12 15.16 6.18 4.90
C LEU A 12 14.75 5.32 6.08
N ARG A 13 14.18 4.12 5.88
CA ARG A 13 13.76 3.20 6.95
C ARG A 13 14.91 2.80 7.87
N ASN A 14 16.14 2.76 7.36
CA ASN A 14 17.34 2.45 8.14
C ASN A 14 17.88 3.61 8.98
N LYS A 15 17.33 4.83 8.87
CA LYS A 15 17.72 5.93 9.76
C LYS A 15 17.29 5.64 11.21
N PRO A 16 18.08 6.04 12.22
CA PRO A 16 17.75 5.81 13.63
C PRO A 16 16.58 6.66 14.14
N ALA A 17 16.27 7.76 13.45
CA ALA A 17 15.16 8.66 13.75
C ALA A 17 14.69 9.33 12.46
N HIS A 18 13.44 9.77 12.47
CA HIS A 18 12.76 10.38 11.34
C HIS A 18 11.98 11.62 11.77
N GLU A 19 11.92 12.61 10.91
CA GLU A 19 10.88 13.62 10.98
C GLU A 19 9.56 13.05 10.44
N LEU A 20 8.43 13.52 10.97
CA LEU A 20 7.09 13.07 10.52
C LEU A 20 6.90 13.21 9.00
N LYS A 21 7.46 14.27 8.41
CA LYS A 21 7.38 14.52 6.96
C LYS A 21 8.14 13.51 6.12
N GLU A 22 9.11 12.80 6.70
CA GLU A 22 9.91 11.81 5.96
C GLU A 22 9.17 10.48 5.84
N VAL A 23 8.42 10.07 6.85
CA VAL A 23 7.75 8.75 6.91
C VAL A 23 6.31 8.79 6.40
N GLY A 24 5.86 9.90 5.81
CA GLY A 24 4.49 10.08 5.34
C GLY A 24 4.02 8.98 4.38
N ASP A 25 4.85 8.61 3.41
CA ASP A 25 4.55 7.53 2.44
C ASP A 25 4.36 6.15 3.10
N GLN A 26 4.87 5.95 4.32
CA GLN A 26 4.75 4.68 5.06
C GLN A 26 3.47 4.64 5.90
N TRP A 27 2.77 5.76 6.03
CA TRP A 27 1.48 5.80 6.71
C TRP A 27 0.43 4.99 5.94
N ARG A 28 -0.58 4.54 6.68
CA ARG A 28 -1.67 3.74 6.13
C ARG A 28 -3.01 4.29 6.59
N THR A 29 -4.05 3.98 5.84
CA THR A 29 -5.43 4.23 6.23
C THR A 29 -5.71 3.56 7.60
N PRO A 30 -6.26 4.26 8.60
CA PRO A 30 -6.67 3.64 9.86
C PRO A 30 -7.69 2.51 9.66
N ASP A 31 -7.68 1.48 10.51
CA ASP A 31 -8.50 0.28 10.30
C ASP A 31 -9.99 0.57 10.29
N ASN A 32 -10.47 1.44 11.18
CA ASN A 32 -11.88 1.84 11.20
C ASN A 32 -12.32 2.54 9.90
N ILE A 33 -11.47 3.38 9.32
CA ILE A 33 -11.74 4.05 8.05
C ILE A 33 -11.74 3.04 6.91
N PHE A 34 -10.73 2.15 6.87
CA PHE A 34 -10.66 1.09 5.88
C PHE A 34 -11.91 0.20 5.90
N TRP A 35 -12.32 -0.30 7.08
CA TRP A 35 -13.49 -1.15 7.20
C TRP A 35 -14.80 -0.44 6.87
N GLY A 36 -14.91 0.86 7.20
CA GLY A 36 -16.05 1.67 6.81
C GLY A 36 -16.19 1.79 5.29
N ILE A 37 -15.09 2.09 4.58
CA ILE A 37 -15.06 2.21 3.12
C ILE A 37 -15.25 0.83 2.47
N ASN A 38 -14.61 -0.22 3.01
CA ASN A 38 -14.75 -1.59 2.54
C ASN A 38 -16.20 -2.10 2.62
N THR A 39 -16.96 -1.65 3.62
CA THR A 39 -18.39 -1.99 3.73
C THR A 39 -19.21 -1.37 2.60
N LEU A 40 -18.80 -0.21 2.08
CA LEU A 40 -19.52 0.53 1.03
C LEU A 40 -19.13 0.10 -0.39
N PHE A 41 -17.84 -0.16 -0.62
CA PHE A 41 -17.28 -0.35 -1.96
C PHE A 41 -16.52 -1.67 -2.14
N GLY A 42 -16.38 -2.45 -1.07
CA GLY A 42 -15.67 -3.71 -1.08
C GLY A 42 -16.48 -4.90 -1.63
N PRO A 43 -15.96 -6.13 -1.48
CA PRO A 43 -14.77 -6.46 -0.70
C PRO A 43 -13.48 -6.01 -1.39
N PHE A 44 -12.67 -5.22 -0.69
CA PHE A 44 -11.28 -4.98 -1.07
C PHE A 44 -10.46 -6.22 -0.80
N VAL A 45 -9.80 -6.71 -1.84
CA VAL A 45 -9.04 -7.97 -1.82
C VAL A 45 -7.60 -7.79 -2.28
N LEU A 46 -7.27 -6.62 -2.84
CA LEU A 46 -5.93 -6.27 -3.33
C LEU A 46 -5.55 -4.87 -2.83
N ASP A 47 -4.48 -4.77 -2.05
CA ASP A 47 -3.91 -3.49 -1.63
C ASP A 47 -2.81 -3.06 -2.62
N LEU A 48 -3.04 -1.96 -3.33
CA LEU A 48 -2.12 -1.51 -4.38
C LEU A 48 -0.86 -0.84 -3.82
N PHE A 49 -0.90 -0.33 -2.59
CA PHE A 49 0.17 0.52 -2.06
C PHE A 49 0.52 0.09 -0.63
N THR A 50 1.47 -0.81 -0.49
CA THR A 50 2.00 -1.21 0.82
C THR A 50 3.52 -1.18 0.86
N ASP A 51 4.08 -1.05 2.07
CA ASP A 51 5.49 -1.29 2.35
C ASP A 51 5.80 -2.76 2.73
N GLY A 52 4.80 -3.63 2.65
CA GLY A 52 4.83 -5.05 3.03
C GLY A 52 4.36 -5.32 4.47
N ASP A 53 4.44 -4.33 5.36
CA ASP A 53 4.07 -4.44 6.77
C ASP A 53 2.73 -3.75 7.07
N ASN A 54 2.37 -2.76 6.26
CA ASN A 54 1.23 -1.87 6.49
C ASN A 54 -0.03 -2.24 5.68
N ALA A 55 -0.01 -3.37 4.95
CA ALA A 55 -1.06 -3.81 4.03
C ALA A 55 -2.44 -3.95 4.70
N LYS A 56 -3.50 -3.71 3.91
CA LYS A 56 -4.91 -3.89 4.30
C LYS A 56 -5.58 -5.14 3.75
N CYS A 57 -4.96 -5.77 2.76
CA CYS A 57 -5.45 -6.98 2.11
C CYS A 57 -4.37 -8.07 2.14
N ALA A 58 -4.78 -9.33 2.04
CA ALA A 58 -3.84 -10.45 1.98
C ALA A 58 -3.04 -10.48 0.66
N ALA A 59 -3.65 -10.07 -0.45
CA ALA A 59 -2.93 -9.79 -1.69
C ALA A 59 -2.59 -8.31 -1.75
N TYR A 60 -1.36 -7.99 -2.17
CA TYR A 60 -0.88 -6.62 -2.23
C TYR A 60 0.28 -6.48 -3.22
N TYR A 61 0.61 -5.23 -3.55
CA TYR A 61 1.83 -4.86 -4.28
C TYR A 61 2.68 -3.91 -3.44
N THR A 62 3.98 -4.19 -3.36
CA THR A 62 4.95 -3.26 -2.77
C THR A 62 5.45 -2.23 -3.79
N ALA A 63 6.25 -1.27 -3.33
CA ALA A 63 6.95 -0.33 -4.21
C ALA A 63 7.88 -1.05 -5.22
N GLU A 64 8.44 -2.20 -4.84
CA GLU A 64 9.25 -3.05 -5.72
C GLU A 64 8.40 -3.74 -6.79
N ASP A 65 7.20 -4.20 -6.43
CA ASP A 65 6.27 -4.82 -7.37
C ASP A 65 5.75 -3.80 -8.40
N ASN A 66 5.64 -2.53 -8.00
CA ASN A 66 5.09 -1.42 -8.79
C ASN A 66 3.69 -1.75 -9.32
N ALA A 67 2.66 -1.52 -8.50
CA ALA A 67 1.26 -1.77 -8.87
C ALA A 67 0.85 -1.22 -10.24
N LEU A 68 1.42 -0.08 -10.67
CA LEU A 68 1.10 0.55 -11.96
C LEU A 68 1.64 -0.22 -13.18
N ALA A 69 2.53 -1.19 -12.97
CA ALA A 69 3.06 -2.07 -14.01
C ALA A 69 2.23 -3.36 -14.17
N HIS A 70 1.21 -3.59 -13.34
CA HIS A 70 0.38 -4.81 -13.36
C HIS A 70 -1.01 -4.53 -13.93
N ASP A 71 -1.60 -5.53 -14.61
CA ASP A 71 -3.01 -5.51 -14.97
C ASP A 71 -3.86 -5.88 -13.75
N TRP A 72 -4.56 -4.89 -13.21
CA TRP A 72 -5.42 -5.10 -12.05
C TRP A 72 -6.65 -5.93 -12.39
N SER A 73 -7.16 -5.82 -13.62
CA SER A 73 -8.39 -6.51 -14.02
C SER A 73 -8.21 -8.02 -14.01
N GLU A 74 -7.08 -8.51 -14.51
CA GLU A 74 -6.72 -9.94 -14.47
C GLU A 74 -6.59 -10.43 -13.03
N ARG A 75 -5.82 -9.70 -12.19
CA ARG A 75 -5.61 -10.09 -10.79
C ARG A 75 -6.92 -10.07 -9.98
N LEU A 76 -7.79 -9.09 -10.22
CA LEU A 76 -9.08 -8.97 -9.53
C LEU A 76 -10.09 -10.04 -10.01
N ALA A 77 -10.01 -10.51 -11.25
CA ALA A 77 -10.81 -11.64 -11.72
C ALA A 77 -10.51 -12.93 -10.94
N GLU A 78 -9.24 -13.16 -10.58
CA GLU A 78 -8.82 -14.27 -9.72
C GLU A 78 -9.26 -14.06 -8.27
N LEU A 79 -9.00 -12.88 -7.70
CA LEU A 79 -9.24 -12.58 -6.28
C LEU A 79 -10.72 -12.35 -5.94
N LYS A 80 -11.58 -12.05 -6.93
CA LYS A 80 -13.03 -11.83 -6.79
C LYS A 80 -13.39 -10.68 -5.85
N GLY A 81 -12.88 -9.49 -6.13
CA GLY A 81 -13.20 -8.28 -5.38
C GLY A 81 -12.70 -7.00 -6.05
N ALA A 82 -12.50 -5.96 -5.25
CA ALA A 82 -11.98 -4.67 -5.68
C ALA A 82 -10.55 -4.43 -5.17
N ALA A 83 -9.83 -3.55 -5.86
CA ALA A 83 -8.53 -3.06 -5.39
C ALA A 83 -8.72 -1.82 -4.52
N PHE A 84 -7.85 -1.66 -3.52
CA PHE A 84 -7.78 -0.50 -2.65
C PHE A 84 -6.41 0.15 -2.80
N GLY A 85 -6.37 1.43 -3.14
CA GLY A 85 -5.17 2.22 -2.94
C GLY A 85 -5.15 2.68 -1.49
N ASN A 86 -4.15 2.25 -0.71
CA ASN A 86 -3.99 2.61 0.69
C ASN A 86 -3.26 3.97 0.81
N PRO A 87 -3.95 5.11 0.92
CA PRO A 87 -3.31 6.41 1.02
C PRO A 87 -2.58 6.56 2.36
N PRO A 88 -1.54 7.42 2.40
CA PRO A 88 -0.94 7.84 3.64
C PRO A 88 -1.95 8.67 4.45
N TYR A 89 -2.07 8.36 5.75
CA TYR A 89 -2.96 9.06 6.67
C TYR A 89 -2.14 9.62 7.85
N PRO A 90 -1.99 10.96 7.97
CA PRO A 90 -1.35 11.57 9.14
C PRO A 90 -2.15 11.29 10.41
N TRP A 91 -1.43 11.00 11.50
CA TRP A 91 -1.99 11.03 12.85
C TRP A 91 -1.90 12.43 13.45
#